data_AF-A0A961AZB7-F1
#
_entry.id   AF-A0A961AZB7-F1
#
_cell.length_a   1.000
_cell.length_b   1.000
_cell.length_c   1.000
_cell.angle_alpha   90.00
_cell.angle_beta   90.00
_cell.angle_gamma   90.00
#
_symmetry.space_group_name_H-M   'P 1'
#
loop_
_entity.id
_entity.type
_entity.pdbx_description
1 polymer ?
#
loop_
_entity_poly.entity_id
_entity_poly.type
_entity_poly.pdbx_seq_one_letter_code
_entity_poly.pdbx_strand_id
1 'polypeptide(L)'
;MRTTITLDPDVERLLRDEMHRKRLSFKESLNQAIRRGFSSTISQSSEKPFIVCPQPMGLRAGLDPLGFNRLADDLETEAIQDRNSRLLEESTS
;
A
#
# COMPACT_ATOMS: atom_id res chain seq x y z
N MET A 1 10.08 -36.80 -3.67
CA MET A 1 9.58 -37.66 -4.77
C MET A 1 10.32 -37.28 -6.06
N ARG A 2 10.63 -38.26 -6.91
CA ARG A 2 11.21 -38.06 -8.24
C ARG A 2 10.10 -38.19 -9.27
N THR A 3 9.88 -37.14 -10.06
CA THR A 3 8.85 -37.08 -11.09
C THR A 3 9.49 -36.52 -12.35
N THR A 4 9.17 -37.10 -13.51
CA THR A 4 9.53 -36.54 -14.82
C THR A 4 8.32 -35.83 -15.36
N ILE A 5 8.47 -34.56 -15.72
CA ILE A 5 7.42 -33.73 -16.31
C ILE A 5 7.93 -33.16 -17.63
N THR A 6 7.04 -33.03 -18.60
CA THR A 6 7.31 -32.31 -19.85
C THR A 6 6.84 -30.87 -19.67
N LEU A 7 7.68 -29.90 -20.05
CA LEU A 7 7.35 -28.48 -20.00
C LEU A 7 7.32 -27.92 -21.43
N ASP A 8 6.39 -27.00 -21.67
CA ASP A 8 6.39 -26.21 -22.90
C ASP A 8 7.57 -25.22 -22.92
N PRO A 9 8.08 -24.82 -24.11
CA PRO A 9 9.28 -23.98 -24.22
C PRO A 9 9.16 -22.61 -23.53
N ASP A 10 7.95 -22.04 -23.50
CA ASP A 10 7.65 -20.79 -22.83
C ASP A 10 7.68 -20.93 -21.30
N VAL A 11 7.12 -22.03 -20.78
CA VAL A 11 7.14 -22.36 -19.35
C VAL A 11 8.57 -22.58 -18.86
N GLU A 12 9.40 -23.29 -19.65
CA GLU A 12 10.82 -23.48 -19.32
C GLU A 12 11.55 -22.14 -19.22
N ARG A 13 11.33 -21.22 -20.16
CA ARG A 13 11.93 -19.89 -20.15
C ARG A 13 11.52 -19.09 -18.91
N LEU A 14 10.22 -19.05 -18.59
CA LEU A 14 9.71 -18.37 -17.41
C LEU A 14 10.34 -18.93 -16.12
N LEU A 15 10.53 -20.24 -16.06
CA LEU A 15 11.13 -20.89 -14.90
C LEU A 15 12.62 -20.56 -14.76
N ARG A 16 13.36 -20.48 -15.87
CA ARG A 16 14.76 -20.04 -15.90
C ARG A 16 14.92 -18.60 -15.43
N ASP A 17 14.05 -17.70 -15.90
CA ASP A 17 14.06 -16.30 -15.46
C ASP A 17 13.84 -16.19 -13.95
N GLU A 18 12.90 -16.97 -13.42
CA GLU A 18 12.60 -16.99 -11.99
C GLU A 18 13.77 -17.57 -11.16
N MET A 19 14.43 -18.61 -11.67
CA MET A 19 15.66 -19.15 -11.06
C MET A 19 16.75 -18.07 -10.98
N HIS A 20 16.97 -17.30 -12.05
CA HIS A 20 17.96 -16.22 -12.07
C HIS A 20 17.60 -15.09 -11.11
N ARG A 21 16.33 -14.67 -11.09
CA ARG A 21 15.86 -13.59 -10.22
C ARG A 21 15.98 -13.94 -8.74
N LYS A 22 15.66 -15.17 -8.36
CA LYS A 22 15.59 -15.59 -6.95
C LYS A 22 16.78 -16.42 -6.48
N ARG A 23 17.72 -16.75 -7.38
CA ARG A 23 18.87 -17.64 -7.14
C ARG A 23 18.45 -18.99 -6.54
N LEU A 24 17.40 -19.58 -7.11
CA LEU A 24 16.84 -20.86 -6.68
C LEU A 24 17.17 -21.98 -7.66
N SER A 25 17.18 -23.21 -7.17
CA SER A 25 17.30 -24.38 -8.05
C SER A 25 16.01 -24.59 -8.87
N PHE A 26 16.13 -25.31 -9.99
CA PHE A 26 14.99 -25.64 -10.85
C PHE A 26 13.82 -26.29 -10.08
N LYS A 27 14.14 -27.24 -9.19
CA LYS A 27 13.15 -27.91 -8.35
C LYS A 27 12.45 -26.94 -7.40
N GLU A 28 13.17 -26.01 -6.80
CA GLU A 28 12.60 -25.04 -5.86
C GLU A 28 11.70 -24.05 -6.58
N SER A 29 12.17 -23.49 -7.71
CA SER A 29 11.37 -22.59 -8.54
C SER A 29 10.09 -23.27 -9.03
N LEU A 30 10.19 -24.52 -9.51
CA LEU A 30 9.04 -25.29 -10.01
C LEU A 30 8.01 -25.55 -8.92
N ASN A 31 8.46 -26.07 -7.77
CA ASN A 31 7.56 -26.36 -6.66
C ASN A 31 6.92 -25.09 -6.09
N GLN A 32 7.65 -23.97 -6.03
CA GLN A 32 7.06 -22.70 -5.62
C GLN A 32 6.03 -22.17 -6.61
N ALA A 33 6.31 -22.26 -7.92
CA ALA A 33 5.37 -21.85 -8.95
C ALA A 33 4.07 -22.67 -8.88
N ILE A 34 4.19 -23.99 -8.78
CA ILE A 34 3.05 -24.92 -8.60
C ILE A 34 2.25 -24.57 -7.34
N ARG A 35 2.94 -24.41 -6.19
CA ARG A 35 2.28 -24.04 -4.93
C ARG A 35 1.53 -22.73 -5.06
N ARG A 36 2.11 -21.68 -5.65
CA ARG A 36 1.44 -20.39 -5.87
C ARG A 36 0.22 -20.52 -6.78
N GLY A 37 0.36 -21.27 -7.87
CA GLY A 37 -0.74 -21.54 -8.81
C GLY A 37 -1.93 -22.19 -8.11
N PHE A 38 -1.70 -23.27 -7.36
CA PHE A 38 -2.77 -23.95 -6.64
C PHE A 38 -3.24 -23.22 -5.36
N SER A 39 -2.35 -22.49 -4.67
CA SER A 39 -2.72 -21.69 -3.49
C SER A 39 -3.57 -20.47 -3.85
N SER A 40 -3.39 -19.85 -5.02
CA SER A 40 -4.26 -18.74 -5.46
C SER A 40 -5.71 -19.19 -5.70
N THR A 41 -5.91 -20.44 -6.14
CA THR A 41 -7.25 -21.05 -6.27
C THR A 41 -7.88 -21.31 -4.89
N ILE A 42 -7.06 -21.61 -3.87
CA ILE A 42 -7.52 -21.86 -2.50
C ILE A 42 -7.73 -20.55 -1.71
N SER A 43 -6.97 -19.50 -2.03
CA SER A 43 -7.01 -18.19 -1.36
C SER A 43 -8.01 -17.20 -1.98
N GLN A 44 -8.73 -17.58 -3.04
CA GLN A 44 -10.01 -16.95 -3.40
C GLN A 44 -11.11 -17.23 -2.36
N SER A 45 -10.75 -17.70 -1.16
CA SER A 45 -11.56 -17.56 0.04
C SER A 45 -11.76 -16.07 0.35
N SER A 46 -12.72 -15.47 -0.34
CA SER A 46 -13.40 -14.21 -0.02
C SER A 46 -12.53 -13.25 0.78
N GLU A 47 -11.62 -12.54 0.12
CA GLU A 47 -11.10 -11.33 0.74
C GLU A 47 -12.34 -10.46 1.00
N LYS A 48 -12.70 -10.32 2.30
CA LYS A 48 -13.95 -9.64 2.66
C LYS A 48 -13.88 -8.25 2.05
N PRO A 49 -14.97 -7.77 1.42
CA PRO A 49 -14.97 -6.42 0.86
C PRO A 49 -14.50 -5.44 1.94
N PHE A 50 -13.62 -4.52 1.55
CA PHE A 50 -13.18 -3.46 2.44
C PHE A 50 -14.39 -2.59 2.81
N ILE A 51 -14.80 -2.62 4.09
CA ILE A 51 -15.91 -1.82 4.62
C ILE A 51 -15.33 -0.74 5.52
N VAL A 52 -15.64 0.52 5.22
CA VAL A 52 -15.34 1.66 6.10
C VAL A 52 -16.42 1.72 7.17
N CYS A 53 -16.02 1.61 8.44
CA CYS A 53 -16.89 1.85 9.60
C CYS A 53 -16.60 3.24 10.17
N PRO A 54 -17.29 4.31 9.72
CA PRO A 54 -17.06 5.64 10.26
C PRO A 54 -17.49 5.71 11.72
N GLN A 55 -16.66 6.35 12.55
CA GLN A 55 -16.98 6.64 13.94
C GLN A 55 -17.37 8.12 14.06
N PRO A 56 -18.50 8.47 14.71
CA PRO A 56 -18.89 9.87 14.88
C PRO A 56 -17.88 10.57 15.81
N MET A 57 -17.06 11.46 15.25
CA MET A 57 -16.09 12.24 16.02
C MET A 57 -16.62 13.59 16.49
N GLY A 58 -17.78 14.02 15.97
CA GLY A 58 -18.34 15.34 16.23
C GLY A 58 -17.50 16.48 15.67
N LEU A 59 -18.00 17.70 15.79
CA LEU A 59 -17.29 18.93 15.46
C LEU A 59 -17.15 19.79 16.71
N ARG A 60 -16.08 20.60 16.78
CA ARG A 60 -15.93 21.58 17.87
C ARG A 60 -17.10 22.57 17.82
N ALA A 61 -17.54 23.02 19.00
CA ALA A 61 -18.58 24.02 19.10
C ALA A 61 -18.19 25.29 18.31
N GLY A 62 -19.14 25.83 17.54
CA GLY A 62 -18.92 26.98 16.67
C GLY A 62 -18.39 26.66 15.27
N LEU A 63 -18.07 25.39 14.96
CA LEU A 63 -17.75 24.97 13.61
C LEU A 63 -19.02 24.57 12.84
N ASP A 64 -19.27 25.25 11.72
CA ASP A 64 -20.34 24.92 10.78
C ASP A 64 -19.88 23.80 9.83
N PRO A 65 -20.55 22.64 9.80
CA PRO A 65 -20.24 21.55 8.87
C PRO A 65 -20.30 21.95 7.39
N LEU A 66 -21.08 22.99 7.05
CA LEU A 66 -21.22 23.48 5.68
C LEU A 66 -20.20 24.59 5.35
N GLY A 67 -19.43 25.03 6.35
CA GLY A 67 -18.56 26.20 6.28
C GLY A 67 -17.06 25.90 6.35
N PHE A 68 -16.61 24.70 5.97
CA PHE A 68 -15.20 24.30 6.13
C PHE A 68 -14.19 25.15 5.36
N ASN A 69 -14.59 25.81 4.27
CA ASN A 69 -13.70 26.70 3.53
C ASN A 69 -13.21 27.86 4.41
N ARG A 70 -14.08 28.42 5.26
CA ARG A 70 -13.70 29.49 6.18
C ARG A 70 -12.72 28.99 7.26
N LEU A 71 -12.93 27.78 7.78
CA LEU A 71 -11.99 27.17 8.70
C LEU A 71 -10.62 26.96 8.04
N ALA A 72 -10.59 26.60 6.75
CA ALA A 72 -9.34 26.47 6.01
C ALA A 72 -8.62 27.82 5.87
N ASP A 73 -9.34 28.90 5.54
CA ASP A 73 -8.79 30.26 5.42
C ASP A 73 -8.21 30.75 6.77
N ASP A 74 -8.91 30.50 7.87
CA ASP A 74 -8.48 30.88 9.23
C ASP A 74 -7.19 30.12 9.61
N LEU A 75 -7.15 28.79 9.37
CA LEU A 75 -5.97 27.96 9.65
C LEU A 75 -4.76 28.33 8.78
N GLU A 76 -4.98 28.71 7.52
CA GLU A 76 -3.92 29.20 6.63
C GLU A 76 -3.33 30.52 7.16
N THR A 77 -4.20 31.43 7.59
CA THR A 77 -3.79 32.72 8.16
C THR A 77 -2.96 32.53 9.43
N GLU A 78 -3.40 31.66 10.34
CA GLU A 78 -2.66 31.31 11.56
C GLU A 78 -1.28 30.70 11.24
N ALA A 79 -1.22 29.78 10.28
CA ALA A 79 0.04 29.14 9.88
C ALA A 79 1.04 30.13 9.25
N ILE A 80 0.55 31.11 8.48
CA ILE A 80 1.38 32.19 7.93
C ILE A 80 1.92 33.08 9.05
N GLN A 81 1.08 33.44 10.02
CA GLN A 81 1.49 34.26 11.16
C GLN A 81 2.56 33.57 12.01
N ASP A 82 2.37 32.29 12.33
CA ASP A 82 3.34 31.48 13.10
C ASP A 82 4.67 31.30 12.34
N ARG A 83 4.63 31.12 11.01
CA ARG A 83 5.86 31.10 10.21
C ARG A 83 6.59 32.44 10.28
N ASN A 84 5.87 33.55 10.17
CA ASN A 84 6.46 34.88 10.17
C ASN A 84 7.05 35.24 11.54
N SER A 85 6.40 34.85 12.66
CA SER A 85 6.95 35.08 14.00
C SER A 85 8.26 34.32 14.22
N ARG A 86 8.35 33.06 13.77
CA ARG A 86 9.59 32.27 13.87
C ARG A 86 10.75 32.86 13.06
N LEU A 87 10.47 33.33 11.84
CA LEU A 87 11.49 33.97 11.01
C LEU A 87 12.00 35.28 11.65
N LEU A 88 11.13 36.04 12.31
CA LEU A 88 11.51 37.25 13.03
C LEU A 88 12.38 36.93 14.24
N GLU A 89 12.04 35.88 15.01
CA GLU A 89 12.84 35.41 16.14
C GLU A 89 14.25 34.95 15.70
N GLU A 90 14.34 34.24 14.58
CA GLU A 90 15.62 33.79 13.98
C GLU A 90 16.47 34.95 13.41
N SER A 91 15.83 36.07 13.01
CA SER A 91 16.53 37.24 12.46
C SER A 91 17.07 38.18 13.54
N THR A 92 16.52 38.10 14.76
CA THR A 92 16.91 38.94 15.91
C THR A 92 17.97 38.31 16.82
N SER A 93 18.50 37.14 16.43
CA SER A 93 19.58 36.40 17.09
C SER A 93 20.84 36.41 16.23
#